data_AF-A0A940FX99-F1
#
_entry.id   AF-A0A940FX99-F1
#
_cell.length_a   1.000
_cell.length_b   1.000
_cell.length_c   1.000
_cell.angle_alpha   90.00
_cell.angle_beta   90.00
_cell.angle_gamma   90.00
#
_symmetry.space_group_name_H-M   'P 1'
#
loop_
_entity.id
_entity.type
_entity.pdbx_description
1 polymer ?
#
loop_
_entity_poly.entity_id
_entity_poly.type
_entity_poly.pdbx_seq_one_letter_code
_entity_poly.pdbx_strand_id
1 'polypeptide(L)'
;MASIADEVGAARGSAKRIGISFDEWNVWYLTRFNEVDKITDIERWPVAPRLLEDRYNATDAVVFGGLLISLLNHADRVESASLAQLVNVIA
;
A
#
# COMPACT_ATOMS: atom_id res chain seq x y z
N MET A 1 4.80 8.93 -12.08
CA MET A 1 5.99 8.80 -11.18
C MET A 1 7.21 8.28 -11.93
N ALA A 2 7.15 7.13 -12.63
CA ALA A 2 8.28 6.61 -13.42
C ALA A 2 8.87 7.64 -14.40
N SER A 3 8.01 8.31 -15.17
CA SER A 3 8.42 9.33 -16.15
C SER A 3 9.18 10.50 -15.54
N ILE A 4 8.79 10.96 -14.35
CA ILE A 4 9.45 12.06 -13.64
C ILE A 4 10.86 11.63 -13.21
N ALA A 5 11.01 10.40 -12.72
CA ALA A 5 12.33 9.86 -12.36
C ALA A 5 13.22 9.72 -13.61
N ASP A 6 12.65 9.35 -14.75
CA ASP A 6 13.38 9.26 -16.03
C ASP A 6 13.78 10.66 -16.55
N GLU A 7 12.90 11.65 -16.43
CA GLU A 7 13.17 13.05 -16.78
C GLU A 7 14.32 13.62 -15.94
N VAL A 8 14.30 13.41 -14.61
CA VAL A 8 15.39 13.82 -13.72
C VAL A 8 16.68 13.06 -14.04
N GLY A 9 16.58 11.78 -14.36
CA GLY A 9 17.72 10.96 -14.80
C GLY A 9 18.38 11.54 -16.06
N ALA A 10 17.57 11.90 -17.06
CA ALA A 10 18.03 12.53 -18.30
C ALA A 10 18.67 13.90 -18.05
N ALA A 11 18.03 14.76 -17.24
CA ALA A 11 18.56 16.08 -16.89
C ALA A 11 19.91 15.99 -16.15
N ARG A 12 20.16 14.89 -15.44
CA ARG A 12 21.42 14.62 -14.73
C ARG A 12 22.44 13.83 -15.55
N GLY A 13 22.12 13.40 -16.78
CA GLY A 13 22.98 12.51 -17.56
C GLY A 13 23.23 11.15 -16.89
N SER A 14 22.32 10.70 -16.02
CA SER A 14 22.46 9.48 -15.24
C SER A 14 22.11 8.24 -16.08
N ALA A 15 23.00 7.25 -16.08
CA ALA A 15 22.71 5.92 -16.66
C ALA A 15 21.82 5.04 -15.76
N LYS A 16 21.64 5.40 -14.49
CA LYS A 16 20.80 4.65 -13.54
C LYS A 16 19.32 4.85 -13.86
N ARG A 17 18.59 3.75 -14.08
CA ARG A 17 17.11 3.72 -14.12
C ARG A 17 16.57 3.45 -12.71
N ILE A 18 15.61 4.25 -12.25
CA ILE A 18 15.07 4.15 -10.88
C ILE A 18 13.81 3.29 -10.86
N GLY A 19 13.90 2.06 -10.38
CA GLY A 19 12.73 1.21 -10.14
C GLY A 19 11.72 1.82 -9.15
N ILE A 20 10.48 1.32 -9.19
CA ILE A 20 9.42 1.68 -8.24
C ILE A 20 9.27 0.55 -7.23
N SER A 21 9.29 0.92 -5.95
CA SER A 21 8.84 0.06 -4.86
C SER A 21 7.42 0.46 -4.49
N PHE A 22 6.47 -0.45 -4.68
CA PHE A 22 5.07 -0.28 -4.27
C PHE A 22 4.89 -0.92 -2.89
N ASP A 23 5.46 -0.29 -1.87
CA ASP A 23 5.68 -0.86 -0.54
C ASP A 23 4.46 -0.82 0.40
N GLU A 24 3.37 -0.16 0.00
CA GLU A 24 2.08 -0.26 0.68
C GLU A 24 0.94 -0.36 -0.34
N TRP A 25 0.31 -1.53 -0.42
CA TRP A 25 -0.92 -1.74 -1.17
C TRP A 25 -1.79 -2.81 -0.52
N ASN A 26 -3.10 -2.56 -0.48
CA ASN A 26 -4.17 -3.52 -0.13
C ASN A 26 -5.53 -2.86 -0.33
N VAL A 27 -6.61 -3.60 -0.07
CA VAL A 27 -7.95 -3.05 0.17
C VAL A 27 -8.01 -2.55 1.60
N TRP A 28 -8.33 -1.26 1.79
CA TRP A 28 -8.44 -0.64 3.11
C TRP A 28 -9.66 0.28 3.19
N TYR A 29 -10.50 0.07 4.20
CA TYR A 29 -11.69 0.88 4.47
C TYR A 29 -11.34 2.12 5.30
N LEU A 30 -10.81 3.16 4.65
CA LEU A 30 -10.32 4.38 5.30
C LEU A 30 -11.38 5.11 6.16
N THR A 31 -12.65 5.09 5.74
CA THR A 31 -13.76 5.73 6.47
C THR A 31 -13.98 5.08 7.83
N ARG A 32 -13.98 3.74 7.89
CA ARG A 32 -14.14 2.99 9.14
C ARG A 32 -13.03 3.34 10.14
N PHE A 33 -11.78 3.41 9.66
CA PHE A 33 -10.67 3.80 10.52
C PHE A 33 -10.87 5.19 11.12
N ASN A 34 -11.21 6.18 10.29
CA ASN A 34 -11.34 7.56 10.74
C ASN A 34 -12.52 7.79 11.70
N GLU A 35 -13.60 7.02 11.54
CA GLU A 35 -14.85 7.23 12.30
C GLU A 35 -14.97 6.34 13.54
N VAL A 36 -14.36 5.14 13.52
CA VAL A 36 -14.59 4.11 14.54
C VAL A 36 -13.29 3.70 15.23
N ASP A 37 -12.28 3.28 14.47
CA ASP A 37 -11.11 2.60 15.04
C ASP A 37 -10.02 3.58 15.51
N LYS A 38 -10.07 4.86 15.11
CA LYS A 38 -9.05 5.85 15.48
C LYS A 38 -9.00 6.04 17.00
N ILE A 39 -7.80 5.88 17.57
CA ILE A 39 -7.56 6.22 18.98
C ILE A 39 -7.78 7.73 19.16
N THR A 40 -8.78 8.09 19.96
CA THR A 40 -9.10 9.48 20.30
C THR A 40 -8.68 9.87 21.71
N ASP A 41 -8.57 8.89 22.61
CA ASP A 41 -8.14 9.08 24.00
C ASP A 41 -6.64 8.75 24.16
N ILE A 42 -5.82 9.78 24.02
CA ILE A 42 -4.36 9.72 24.11
C ILE A 42 -3.89 9.50 25.57
N GLU A 43 -4.72 9.75 26.59
CA GLU A 43 -4.28 9.63 27.98
C GLU A 43 -4.07 8.17 28.42
N ARG A 44 -4.64 7.21 27.68
CA ARG A 44 -4.59 5.78 28.01
C ARG A 44 -3.61 4.94 27.20
N TRP A 45 -2.96 5.49 26.15
CA TRP A 45 -2.02 4.80 25.22
C TRP A 45 -2.07 3.26 25.32
N PRO A 46 -3.16 2.63 24.85
CA PRO A 46 -3.36 1.20 25.05
C PRO A 46 -2.25 0.41 24.35
N VAL A 47 -1.82 -0.68 24.97
CA VAL A 47 -0.84 -1.60 24.38
C VAL A 47 -1.56 -2.56 23.43
N ALA A 48 -1.15 -2.61 22.17
CA ALA A 48 -1.70 -3.47 21.11
C ALA A 48 -3.25 -3.43 21.00
N PRO A 49 -3.87 -2.25 20.86
CA PRO A 49 -5.31 -2.16 20.62
C PRO A 49 -5.65 -2.80 19.27
N ARG A 50 -6.88 -3.31 19.16
CA ARG A 50 -7.41 -3.82 17.90
C ARG A 50 -7.65 -2.64 16.96
N LEU A 51 -6.77 -2.47 16.00
CA LEU A 51 -6.82 -1.42 14.99
C LEU A 51 -6.76 -2.06 13.62
N LEU A 52 -7.60 -1.56 12.71
CA LEU A 52 -7.53 -1.91 11.29
C LEU A 52 -7.75 -3.40 11.01
N GLU A 53 -8.39 -4.15 11.92
CA GLU A 53 -8.74 -5.55 11.69
C GLU A 53 -9.99 -5.65 10.79
N ASP A 54 -9.75 -5.46 9.49
CA ASP A 54 -10.76 -5.52 8.44
C ASP A 54 -11.14 -6.97 8.12
N ARG A 55 -12.43 -7.21 7.86
CA ARG A 55 -12.91 -8.53 7.41
C ARG A 55 -13.22 -8.49 5.93
N TYR A 56 -12.39 -9.15 5.13
CA TYR A 56 -12.56 -9.15 3.70
C TYR A 56 -13.72 -10.01 3.21
N ASN A 57 -14.41 -9.52 2.19
CA ASN A 57 -15.44 -10.22 1.47
C ASN A 57 -14.96 -10.63 0.06
N ALA A 58 -15.82 -11.31 -0.70
CA ALA A 58 -15.47 -11.81 -2.03
C ALA A 58 -15.12 -10.68 -3.03
N THR A 59 -15.77 -9.52 -2.93
CA THR A 59 -15.48 -8.36 -3.78
C THR A 59 -14.08 -7.83 -3.51
N ASP A 60 -13.68 -7.75 -2.24
CA ASP A 60 -12.33 -7.32 -1.84
C ASP A 60 -11.27 -8.24 -2.45
N ALA A 61 -11.50 -9.56 -2.42
CA ALA A 61 -10.60 -10.53 -3.02
C ALA A 61 -10.46 -10.38 -4.55
N VAL A 62 -11.54 -10.02 -5.25
CA VAL A 62 -11.50 -9.73 -6.70
C VAL A 62 -10.70 -8.46 -6.97
N VAL A 63 -10.91 -7.40 -6.19
CA VAL A 63 -10.12 -6.16 -6.30
C VAL A 63 -8.65 -6.44 -6.05
N PHE A 64 -8.34 -7.19 -4.98
CA PHE A 64 -6.98 -7.60 -4.65
C PHE A 64 -6.31 -8.32 -5.82
N GLY A 65 -7.00 -9.29 -6.44
CA GLY A 65 -6.48 -10.00 -7.61
C GLY A 65 -6.22 -9.07 -8.80
N GLY A 66 -7.12 -8.10 -9.04
CA GLY A 66 -6.94 -7.08 -10.08
C GLY A 66 -5.73 -6.17 -9.83
N LEU A 67 -5.49 -5.76 -8.57
CA LEU A 67 -4.31 -5.00 -8.19
C LEU A 67 -3.03 -5.81 -8.42
N LEU A 68 -3.02 -7.08 -8.01
CA LEU A 68 -1.88 -7.98 -8.21
C LEU A 68 -1.55 -8.17 -9.70
N ILE A 69 -2.57 -8.39 -10.54
CA ILE A 69 -2.40 -8.46 -12.01
C ILE A 69 -1.83 -7.15 -12.55
N SER A 70 -2.27 -6.00 -12.03
CA SER A 70 -1.76 -4.69 -12.45
C SER A 70 -0.29 -4.51 -12.09
N LEU A 71 0.15 -4.96 -10.91
CA LEU A 71 1.56 -4.95 -10.52
C LEU A 71 2.40 -5.83 -11.46
N LEU A 72 1.93 -7.04 -11.77
CA LEU A 72 2.61 -7.95 -12.70
C LEU A 72 2.73 -7.35 -14.11
N ASN A 73 1.67 -6.70 -14.61
CA ASN A 73 1.67 -6.05 -15.92
C ASN A 73 2.63 -4.85 -16.02
N HIS A 74 3.09 -4.30 -14.90
CA HIS A 74 4.04 -3.17 -14.83
C HIS A 74 5.37 -3.57 -14.17
N ALA A 75 5.69 -4.86 -14.13
CA ALA A 75 6.92 -5.37 -13.51
C ALA A 75 8.21 -4.93 -14.24
N ASP A 76 8.10 -4.31 -15.42
CA ASP A 76 9.23 -3.65 -16.09
C ASP A 76 9.73 -2.40 -15.35
N ARG A 77 8.89 -1.85 -14.44
CA ARG A 77 9.21 -0.66 -13.65
C ARG A 77 8.91 -0.81 -12.16
N VAL A 78 7.92 -1.60 -11.78
CA VAL A 78 7.66 -1.96 -10.38
C VAL A 78 8.54 -3.15 -10.03
N GLU A 79 9.69 -2.88 -9.43
CA GLU A 79 10.72 -3.90 -9.13
C GLU A 79 10.52 -4.54 -7.75
N SER A 80 9.70 -3.91 -6.89
CA SER A 80 9.36 -4.42 -5.56
C SER A 80 7.94 -4.01 -5.20
N ALA A 81 7.22 -4.87 -4.48
CA ALA A 81 5.92 -4.55 -3.91
C ALA A 81 5.73 -5.28 -2.58
N SER A 82 5.10 -4.61 -1.60
CA SER A 82 4.85 -5.17 -0.28
C SER A 82 3.37 -5.01 0.06
N LEU A 83 2.69 -6.14 0.28
CA LEU A 83 1.31 -6.14 0.77
C LEU A 83 1.29 -5.51 2.17
N ALA A 84 0.51 -4.45 2.32
CA ALA A 84 0.28 -3.82 3.61
C ALA A 84 -1.02 -4.39 4.20
N GLN A 85 -1.05 -5.07 5.33
CA GLN A 85 0.04 -5.63 6.09
C GLN A 85 -0.12 -7.14 6.15
N LEU A 86 0.82 -7.81 6.81
CA LEU A 86 0.89 -9.27 6.81
C LEU A 86 -0.06 -9.93 7.81
N VAL A 87 -0.31 -9.29 8.96
CA VAL A 87 -1.04 -9.91 10.07
C VAL A 87 -1.88 -8.86 10.82
N ASN A 88 -3.16 -9.19 11.06
CA ASN A 88 -4.19 -8.43 11.79
C ASN A 88 -4.55 -7.04 11.22
N VAL A 89 -3.55 -6.19 11.01
CA VAL A 89 -3.75 -4.85 10.46
C VAL A 89 -4.01 -5.01 8.97
N ILE A 90 -5.17 -4.51 8.53
CA ILE A 90 -5.73 -4.63 7.19
C ILE A 90 -5.59 -6.08 6.66
N ALA A 91 -6.06 -7.03 7.49
CA ALA A 91 -6.00 -8.48 7.29
C ALA A 91 -7.16 -9.21 7.98
#